data_AF-A0A0X8X4M5-F1
#
_entry.id   AF-A0A0X8X4M5-F1
#
_cell.length_a   1.000
_cell.length_b   1.000
_cell.length_c   1.000
_cell.angle_alpha   90.00
_cell.angle_beta   90.00
_cell.angle_gamma   90.00
#
_symmetry.space_group_name_H-M   'P 1'
#
loop_
_entity.id
_entity.type
_entity.pdbx_description
1 polymer ?
#
loop_
_entity_poly.entity_id
_entity_poly.type
_entity_poly.pdbx_seq_one_letter_code
_entity_poly.pdbx_strand_id
1 'polypeptide(L)' 'MKTNEFEKRNITPEQAIKILRKNGIECDEKDAKIILDFLYNLAKLAVNQHFKRC' A
#
# COMPACT_ATOMS: atom_id res chain seq x y z
N MET A 1 18.55 -17.09 -1.52
CA MET A 1 18.12 -15.67 -1.66
C MET A 1 16.74 -15.54 -1.04
N LYS A 2 16.59 -14.72 0.00
CA LYS A 2 15.26 -14.43 0.57
C LYS A 2 14.57 -13.46 -0.38
N THR A 3 13.64 -13.96 -1.19
CA THR A 3 12.78 -13.13 -2.01
C THR A 3 11.89 -12.33 -1.06
N ASN A 4 12.17 -11.04 -0.91
CA ASN A 4 11.41 -10.16 -0.05
C ASN A 4 9.96 -10.13 -0.57
N GLU A 5 8.97 -10.54 0.24
CA GLU A 5 7.53 -10.53 -0.10
C GLU A 5 6.97 -9.13 -0.49
N PHE A 6 7.82 -8.11 -0.57
CA PHE A 6 7.51 -6.75 -1.03
C PHE A 6 7.62 -6.57 -2.55
N GLU A 7 8.02 -7.60 -3.32
CA GLU A 7 8.47 -7.43 -4.72
C GLU A 7 7.41 -7.12 -5.78
N LYS A 8 6.12 -7.02 -5.48
CA LYS A 8 5.13 -6.42 -6.41
C LYS A 8 4.07 -5.63 -5.65
N ARG A 9 4.41 -4.44 -5.17
CA ARG A 9 3.37 -3.44 -4.89
C ARG A 9 2.64 -3.15 -6.21
N ASN A 10 1.32 -3.35 -6.25
CA ASN A 10 0.49 -3.05 -7.43
C ASN A 10 0.48 -1.54 -7.74
N ILE A 11 0.74 -0.71 -6.73
CA ILE A 11 0.81 0.75 -6.81
C ILE A 11 2.17 1.21 -6.25
N THR A 12 2.93 1.98 -7.03
CA THR A 12 4.20 2.60 -6.59
C THR A 12 3.94 3.89 -5.79
N PRO A 13 4.92 4.36 -4.99
CA PRO A 13 4.80 5.65 -4.31
C PRO A 13 4.49 6.81 -5.28
N GLU A 14 5.09 6.86 -6.47
CA GLU A 14 4.81 7.94 -7.43
C GLU A 14 3.37 7.89 -7.95
N GLN A 15 2.83 6.68 -8.15
CA GLN A 15 1.43 6.50 -8.51
C GLN A 15 0.50 6.93 -7.38
N ALA A 16 0.83 6.61 -6.13
CA ALA A 16 0.08 7.04 -4.96
C ALA A 16 0.04 8.57 -4.84
N ILE A 17 1.19 9.25 -4.99
CA ILE A 17 1.26 10.72 -5.00
C ILE A 17 0.35 11.30 -6.08
N LYS A 18 0.38 10.76 -7.31
CA LYS A 18 -0.49 11.23 -8.40
C LYS A 18 -1.97 11.07 -8.08
N ILE A 19 -2.36 9.95 -7.47
CA ILE A 19 -3.75 9.68 -7.08
C ILE A 19 -4.18 10.62 -5.95
N LEU A 20 -3.37 10.75 -4.91
CA LEU A 20 -3.63 11.61 -3.76
C LEU A 20 -3.75 13.08 -4.18
N ARG A 21 -2.83 13.56 -5.04
CA ARG A 21 -2.86 14.92 -5.57
C ARG A 21 -4.11 15.20 -6.41
N LYS A 22 -4.58 14.24 -7.21
CA LYS A 22 -5.86 14.37 -7.95
C LYS A 22 -7.06 14.55 -7.02
N ASN A 23 -6.97 14.10 -5.77
CA ASN A 23 -8.00 14.25 -4.75
C ASN A 23 -7.73 15.44 -3.81
N GLY A 24 -6.80 16.34 -4.15
CA GLY A 24 -6.47 17.50 -3.34
C GLY A 24 -5.59 17.22 -2.12
N ILE A 25 -5.00 16.02 -2.03
CA ILE A 25 -4.10 15.63 -0.95
C ILE A 25 -2.66 15.78 -1.46
N GLU A 26 -1.93 16.73 -0.90
CA GLU A 26 -0.52 16.93 -1.19
C GLU A 26 0.32 16.09 -0.21
N CYS A 27 1.21 15.26 -0.74
CA CYS A 27 2.08 14.39 0.06
C CYS A 27 3.40 14.16 -0.67
N ASP A 28 4.47 13.97 0.09
CA ASP A 28 5.78 13.64 -0.46
C ASP A 28 5.97 12.11 -0.63
N GLU A 29 7.15 11.71 -1.12
CA GLU A 29 7.46 10.28 -1.32
C GLU A 29 7.53 9.47 -0.02
N LYS A 30 7.96 10.10 1.09
CA LYS A 30 8.01 9.42 2.40
C LYS A 30 6.61 9.20 2.92
N ASP A 31 5.76 10.21 2.83
CA ASP A 31 4.35 10.11 3.20
C ASP A 31 3.63 9.05 2.36
N ALA A 32 3.83 9.06 1.04
CA ALA A 32 3.24 8.07 0.14
C ALA A 32 3.69 6.64 0.47
N LYS A 33 4.95 6.44 0.86
CA LYS A 33 5.45 5.13 1.32
C LYS A 33 4.73 4.67 2.59
N ILE A 34 4.61 5.54 3.59
CA ILE A 34 3.94 5.24 4.86
C ILE A 34 2.46 4.90 4.63
N ILE A 35 1.77 5.71 3.81
CA ILE A 35 0.36 5.49 3.45
C ILE A 35 0.18 4.14 2.76
N LEU A 36 1.02 3.84 1.76
CA LEU A 36 0.95 2.57 1.05
C LEU A 36 1.20 1.40 2.01
N ASP A 37 2.23 1.46 2.86
CA ASP A 37 2.53 0.40 3.82
C ASP A 37 1.39 0.15 4.80
N PHE A 38 0.75 1.21 5.29
CA PHE A 38 -0.44 1.09 6.13
C PHE A 38 -1.59 0.40 5.39
N LEU A 39 -1.90 0.83 4.17
CA LEU A 39 -3.01 0.30 3.37
C LEU A 39 -2.79 -1.17 2.98
N TYR A 40 -1.57 -1.55 2.59
CA TYR A 40 -1.25 -2.95 2.26
C TYR A 40 -1.37 -3.85 3.49
N ASN A 41 -0.89 -3.40 4.66
CA ASN A 41 -1.04 -4.16 5.90
C ASN A 41 -2.52 -4.32 6.27
N LEU A 42 -3.30 -3.24 6.17
CA LEU A 42 -4.74 -3.29 6.43
C LEU A 42 -5.47 -4.25 5.48
N ALA A 43 -5.16 -4.20 4.18
CA ALA A 43 -5.73 -5.09 3.19
C ALA A 43 -5.38 -6.56 3.48
N LYS A 44 -4.13 -6.86 3.84
CA LYS A 44 -3.69 -8.20 4.22
C LYS A 44 -4.45 -8.69 5.46
N LEU A 45 -4.65 -7.83 6.46
CA LEU A 45 -5.44 -8.15 7.65
C LEU A 45 -6.90 -8.43 7.31
N ALA A 46 -7.54 -7.56 6.52
CA ALA A 46 -8.94 -7.73 6.10
C ALA A 46 -9.13 -9.05 5.33
N VAL A 47 -8.26 -9.34 4.36
CA VAL A 47 -8.29 -10.61 3.62
C VAL A 47 -8.09 -11.80 4.56
N ASN A 48 -7.11 -11.73 5.47
CA ASN A 48 -6.91 -12.81 6.44
C ASN A 48 -8.15 -13.03 7.32
N GLN A 49 -8.81 -11.97 7.76
CA GLN A 49 -9.98 -12.06 8.63
C GLN A 49 -11.20 -12.64 7.90
N HIS A 50 -11.40 -12.27 6.63
CA HIS A 50 -12.53 -12.74 5.83
C HIS A 50 -12.32 -14.10 5.16
N PHE A 51 -11.07 -14.50 4.85
CA PHE A 51 -10.78 -15.69 4.07
C PHE A 51 -10.01 -16.80 4.80
N LYS A 52 -9.51 -16.60 6.03
CA LYS A 52 -8.90 -17.68 6.85
C LYS A 52 -9.87 -18.42 7.78
N ARG A 53 -11.18 -18.25 7.60
CA ARG A 53 -12.19 -18.93 8.42
C ARG A 53 -12.70 -20.24 7.79
N CYS A 54 -11.79 -21.01 7.18
CA CYS A 54 -12.03 -22.37 6.69
C CYS A 54 -11.06 -23.33 7.36
#